data_AF-G7YS32-F1
#
_entry.id   AF-G7YS32-F1
#
_cell.length_a   1.000
_cell.length_b   1.000
_cell.length_c   1.000
_cell.angle_alpha   90.00
_cell.angle_beta   90.00
_cell.angle_gamma   90.00
#
_symmetry.space_group_name_H-M   'P 1'
#
loop_
_entity.id
_entity.type
_entity.pdbx_description
1 polymer ?
#
loop_
_entity_poly.entity_id
_entity_poly.type
_entity_poly.pdbx_seq_one_letter_code
_entity_poly.pdbx_strand_id
1 'polypeptide(L)'
;MRIIQYGHSQGRPIGIKNRSLLFPPFSQVNMADQFGKIMVENFRARDCDLPGLSACQSLKQQETRFLDSGWKKAKAWTINEVYKAFPKATRLRVERVEILDDVEVAQQLFEHYCILLAVTDDSLCSWLPSLEEPLSLIT
;
A
#
# COMPACT_ATOMS: atom_id res chain seq x y z
N MET A 1 7.62 -16.53 7.69
CA MET A 1 6.86 -15.33 7.30
C MET A 1 6.20 -14.78 8.57
N ARG A 2 6.84 -13.84 9.27
CA ARG A 2 6.28 -13.25 10.51
C ARG A 2 5.47 -12.02 10.11
N ILE A 3 4.15 -12.10 10.24
CA ILE A 3 3.24 -10.96 10.15
C ILE A 3 3.50 -10.11 11.40
N ILE A 4 4.09 -8.93 11.21
CA ILE A 4 4.27 -7.95 12.28
C ILE A 4 2.93 -7.24 12.42
N GLN A 5 2.11 -7.66 13.38
CA GLN A 5 0.97 -6.88 13.83
C GLN A 5 1.49 -5.59 14.49
N TYR A 6 1.03 -4.44 14.00
CA TYR A 6 1.34 -3.14 14.55
C TYR A 6 0.59 -2.97 15.89
N GLY A 7 1.19 -3.46 16.96
CA GLY A 7 0.76 -3.20 18.33
C GLY A 7 1.18 -1.80 18.79
N HIS A 8 0.20 -0.90 18.90
CA HIS A 8 0.04 0.07 19.98
C HIS A 8 1.30 0.68 20.65
N SER A 9 2.17 1.35 19.90
CA SER A 9 2.98 2.47 20.43
C SER A 9 3.67 3.19 19.29
N GLN A 10 3.26 4.44 19.02
CA GLN A 10 4.10 5.52 18.48
C GLN A 10 5.34 5.07 17.69
N GLY A 11 5.16 4.61 16.45
CA GLY A 11 6.12 4.69 15.33
C GLY A 11 7.58 4.28 15.53
N ARG A 12 8.03 3.75 16.68
CA ARG A 12 9.43 3.39 16.86
C ARG A 12 9.68 2.06 16.16
N PRO A 13 10.65 1.98 15.23
CA PRO A 13 11.04 0.70 14.69
C PRO A 13 11.56 -0.16 15.83
N ILE A 14 10.91 -1.30 16.04
CA ILE A 14 11.58 -2.45 16.64
C ILE A 14 12.81 -2.68 15.76
N GLY A 15 14.00 -2.50 16.37
CA GLY A 15 15.28 -2.26 15.72
C GLY A 15 15.37 -2.81 14.30
N ILE A 16 15.68 -1.92 13.35
CA ILE A 16 15.85 -2.19 11.93
C ILE A 16 16.94 -3.26 11.74
N LYS A 17 16.57 -4.54 11.90
CA LYS A 17 17.44 -5.69 11.69
C LYS A 17 17.40 -6.17 10.24
N ASN A 18 16.34 -5.84 9.51
CA ASN A 18 16.15 -6.23 8.12
C ASN A 18 16.54 -5.07 7.20
N ARG A 19 17.38 -5.36 6.20
CA ARG A 19 17.86 -4.36 5.23
C ARG A 19 16.75 -3.81 4.32
N SER A 20 15.63 -4.52 4.23
CA SER A 20 14.40 -4.14 3.53
C SER A 20 13.16 -4.58 4.31
N LEU A 21 12.09 -3.80 4.21
CA LEU A 21 10.77 -4.11 4.77
C LEU A 21 9.70 -3.77 3.72
N LEU A 22 8.89 -4.78 3.39
CA LEU A 22 7.64 -4.59 2.67
C LEU A 22 6.53 -4.40 3.71
N PHE A 23 5.87 -3.24 3.67
CA PHE A 23 4.72 -2.96 4.51
C PHE A 23 3.51 -3.79 4.01
N PRO A 24 2.56 -4.18 4.87
CA PRO A 24 1.45 -5.03 4.47
C PRO A 24 0.74 -4.45 3.24
N PRO A 25 0.43 -5.29 2.25
CA PRO A 25 0.00 -4.86 0.92
C PRO A 25 -1.37 -4.14 0.85
N PHE A 26 -2.02 -3.88 1.99
CA PHE A 26 -3.36 -3.29 2.03
C PHE A 26 -3.48 -2.26 3.14
N SER A 27 -2.64 -1.23 3.11
CA SER A 27 -2.77 -0.11 4.04
C SER A 27 -3.54 1.04 3.40
N GLN A 28 -4.48 1.62 4.15
CA GLN A 28 -5.32 2.70 3.63
C GLN A 28 -4.50 3.93 3.24
N VAL A 29 -4.94 4.62 2.20
CA VAL A 29 -4.38 5.87 1.70
C VAL A 29 -5.49 6.73 1.11
N ASN A 30 -5.24 8.01 0.88
CA ASN A 30 -6.17 8.93 0.23
C ASN A 30 -7.53 9.06 0.95
N MET A 31 -7.57 8.81 2.27
CA MET A 31 -8.81 8.75 3.05
C MET A 31 -9.51 10.12 3.27
N ALA A 32 -9.03 11.19 2.66
CA ALA A 32 -9.53 12.56 2.85
C ALA A 32 -10.75 12.88 1.98
N ASP A 33 -10.96 12.12 0.90
CA ASP A 33 -12.01 12.39 -0.08
C ASP A 33 -13.39 11.83 0.36
N GLN A 34 -14.39 11.96 -0.50
CA GLN A 34 -15.75 11.50 -0.20
C GLN A 34 -15.84 9.97 -0.09
N PHE A 35 -15.11 9.23 -0.93
CA PHE A 35 -15.10 7.78 -0.90
C PHE A 35 -14.36 7.27 0.35
N GLY A 36 -13.25 7.92 0.72
CA GLY A 36 -12.55 7.75 1.99
C GLY A 36 -13.46 7.91 3.20
N LYS A 37 -14.29 8.95 3.24
CA LYS A 37 -15.28 9.15 4.32
C LYS A 37 -16.30 8.03 4.38
N ILE A 38 -16.86 7.63 3.24
CA ILE A 38 -17.80 6.50 3.15
C ILE A 38 -17.16 5.22 3.69
N MET A 39 -15.90 4.95 3.35
CA MET A 39 -15.17 3.80 3.89
C MET A 39 -15.01 3.87 5.41
N VAL A 40 -14.63 5.03 5.96
CA VAL A 40 -14.50 5.21 7.42
C VAL A 40 -15.83 4.96 8.12
N GLU A 41 -16.94 5.49 7.58
CA GLU A 41 -18.28 5.25 8.08
C GLU A 41 -18.66 3.76 8.03
N ASN A 42 -18.34 3.08 6.91
CA ASN A 42 -18.56 1.64 6.75
C ASN A 42 -17.77 0.80 7.76
N PHE A 43 -16.54 1.18 8.08
CA PHE A 43 -15.76 0.49 9.11
C PHE A 43 -16.35 0.70 10.50
N ARG A 44 -16.70 1.95 10.84
CA ARG A 44 -17.30 2.29 12.14
C ARG A 44 -18.65 1.61 12.36
N ALA A 45 -19.46 1.48 11.31
CA ALA A 45 -20.74 0.76 11.37
C ALA A 45 -20.58 -0.74 11.72
N ARG A 46 -19.36 -1.28 11.63
CA ARG A 46 -19.01 -2.67 11.98
C ARG A 46 -18.15 -2.76 13.23
N ASP A 47 -18.13 -1.69 14.04
CA ASP A 47 -17.27 -1.55 15.23
C ASP A 47 -15.77 -1.73 14.95
N CYS A 48 -15.35 -1.45 13.71
CA CYS A 48 -13.96 -1.43 13.30
C CYS A 48 -13.48 0.03 13.24
N ASP A 49 -12.75 0.47 14.27
CA ASP A 49 -12.06 1.76 14.17
C ASP A 49 -10.74 1.62 13.40
N LEU A 50 -10.31 2.71 12.75
CA LEU A 50 -9.06 2.78 12.00
C LEU A 50 -8.04 3.62 12.79
N PRO A 51 -7.34 3.04 13.78
CA PRO A 51 -6.31 3.75 14.50
C PRO A 51 -5.20 4.17 13.54
N GLY A 52 -4.92 5.47 13.46
CA GLY A 52 -3.92 6.02 12.54
C GLY A 52 -4.47 6.53 11.21
N LEU A 53 -5.79 6.76 11.08
CA LEU A 53 -6.40 7.42 9.91
C LEU A 53 -5.70 8.73 9.50
N SER A 54 -5.19 9.49 10.48
CA SER A 54 -4.42 10.72 10.23
C SER A 54 -3.14 10.51 9.43
N ALA A 55 -2.57 9.30 9.44
CA ALA A 55 -1.39 8.94 8.67
C ALA A 55 -1.72 8.37 7.27
N CYS A 56 -3.02 8.18 6.96
CA CYS A 56 -3.51 7.56 5.75
C CYS A 56 -4.06 8.60 4.73
N GLN A 57 -3.63 9.86 4.79
CA GLN A 57 -4.19 10.92 3.92
C GLN A 57 -3.57 10.94 2.54
N SER A 58 -2.32 10.47 2.38
CA SER A 58 -1.64 10.40 1.08
C SER A 58 -0.47 9.43 1.09
N LEU A 59 -0.04 8.98 -0.10
CA LEU A 59 1.15 8.15 -0.27
C LEU A 59 2.39 8.83 0.34
N LYS A 60 2.48 10.16 0.22
CA LYS A 60 3.62 10.92 0.75
C LYS A 60 3.69 10.85 2.27
N GLN A 61 2.55 10.89 2.96
CA GLN A 61 2.53 10.73 4.42
C GLN A 61 2.93 9.32 4.83
N GLN A 62 2.47 8.30 4.09
CA GLN A 62 2.91 6.92 4.32
C GLN A 62 4.42 6.81 4.17
N GLU A 63 5.00 7.31 3.08
CA GLU A 63 6.46 7.33 2.86
C GLU A 63 7.21 8.07 3.98
N THR A 64 6.73 9.27 4.34
CA THR A 64 7.34 10.14 5.37
C THR A 64 7.40 9.43 6.72
N ARG A 65 6.35 8.70 7.11
CA ARG A 65 6.34 7.94 8.37
C ARG A 65 7.49 6.95 8.45
N PHE A 66 7.85 6.28 7.36
CA PHE A 66 8.98 5.36 7.33
C PHE A 66 10.31 6.10 7.35
N LEU A 67 10.44 7.19 6.59
CA LEU A 67 11.66 8.01 6.59
C LEU A 67 11.94 8.58 8.00
N ASP A 68 10.93 9.12 8.67
CA ASP A 68 11.02 9.66 10.03
C ASP A 68 11.34 8.57 11.07
N SER A 69 11.00 7.32 10.75
CA SER A 69 11.33 6.15 11.56
C SER A 69 12.76 5.62 11.29
N GLY A 70 13.58 6.31 10.47
CA GLY A 70 14.98 5.94 10.24
C GLY A 70 15.22 5.00 9.05
N TRP A 71 14.22 4.78 8.19
CA TRP A 71 14.43 4.15 6.89
C TRP A 71 15.12 5.13 5.94
N LYS A 72 16.04 4.65 5.10
CA LYS A 72 16.79 5.54 4.17
C LYS A 72 15.97 5.92 2.95
N LYS A 73 15.20 4.97 2.43
CA LYS A 73 14.27 5.18 1.32
C LYS A 73 12.95 4.52 1.64
N ALA A 74 11.87 5.17 1.22
CA ALA A 74 10.52 4.64 1.25
C ALA A 74 9.80 5.08 -0.02
N LYS A 75 9.06 4.16 -0.63
CA LYS A 75 8.22 4.43 -1.78
C LYS A 75 6.89 3.70 -1.63
N ALA A 76 5.80 4.43 -1.85
CA ALA A 76 4.46 3.87 -1.85
C ALA A 76 3.80 4.04 -3.22
N TRP A 77 2.89 3.12 -3.52
CA TRP A 77 2.05 3.14 -4.70
C TRP A 77 0.63 2.73 -4.32
N THR A 78 -0.37 3.30 -4.99
CA THR A 78 -1.76 2.82 -4.86
C THR A 78 -1.91 1.44 -5.50
N ILE A 79 -2.96 0.70 -5.11
CA ILE A 79 -3.27 -0.56 -5.78
C ILE A 79 -3.60 -0.33 -7.26
N ASN A 80 -4.14 0.83 -7.63
CA ASN A 80 -4.33 1.20 -9.03
C ASN A 80 -3.01 1.29 -9.80
N GLU A 81 -1.98 1.93 -9.23
CA GLU A 81 -0.65 2.01 -9.85
C GLU A 81 -0.03 0.61 -10.02
N VAL A 82 -0.11 -0.21 -8.97
CA VAL A 82 0.37 -1.60 -9.00
C VAL A 82 -0.39 -2.42 -10.04
N TYR A 83 -1.73 -2.31 -10.07
CA TYR A 83 -2.58 -3.02 -11.01
C TYR A 83 -2.22 -2.67 -12.46
N LYS A 84 -2.09 -1.38 -12.76
CA LYS A 84 -1.76 -0.88 -14.11
C LYS A 84 -0.37 -1.31 -14.58
N ALA A 85 0.58 -1.49 -13.65
CA ALA A 85 1.93 -1.93 -13.96
C ALA A 85 2.05 -3.44 -14.28
N PHE A 86 1.03 -4.26 -14.00
CA PHE A 86 1.04 -5.66 -14.45
C PHE A 86 0.92 -5.78 -15.98
N PRO A 87 1.60 -6.78 -16.58
CA PRO A 87 1.40 -7.12 -17.97
C PRO A 87 -0.07 -7.32 -18.30
N LYS A 88 -0.48 -6.88 -19.51
CA LYS A 88 -1.88 -7.01 -19.97
C LYS A 88 -2.37 -8.46 -19.89
N ALA A 89 -1.52 -9.44 -20.22
CA ALA A 89 -1.85 -10.86 -20.14
C ALA A 89 -2.19 -11.29 -18.71
N THR A 90 -1.43 -10.83 -17.71
CA THR A 90 -1.66 -11.12 -16.29
C THR A 90 -2.97 -10.50 -15.82
N ARG A 91 -3.25 -9.24 -16.19
CA ARG A 91 -4.54 -8.58 -15.87
C ARG A 91 -5.73 -9.33 -16.46
N LEU A 92 -5.68 -9.65 -17.77
CA LEU A 92 -6.74 -10.41 -18.44
C LEU A 92 -6.91 -11.82 -17.85
N ARG A 93 -5.83 -12.44 -17.36
CA ARG A 93 -5.92 -13.73 -16.67
C ARG A 93 -6.70 -13.60 -15.36
N VAL A 94 -6.45 -12.55 -14.59
CA VAL A 94 -7.14 -12.29 -13.31
C VAL A 94 -8.60 -11.87 -13.54
N GLU A 95 -8.86 -10.96 -14.48
CA GLU A 95 -10.21 -10.49 -14.83
C GLU A 95 -11.12 -11.61 -15.38
N ARG A 96 -10.56 -12.77 -15.78
CA ARG A 96 -11.35 -13.95 -16.18
C ARG A 96 -11.81 -14.82 -15.01
N VAL A 97 -11.24 -14.65 -13.82
CA VAL A 97 -11.64 -15.43 -12.64
C VAL A 97 -13.04 -15.02 -12.18
N GLU A 98 -13.32 -13.72 -12.21
CA GLU A 98 -14.60 -13.13 -11.86
C GLU A 98 -14.82 -11.86 -12.69
N ILE A 99 -16.02 -11.70 -13.24
CA ILE A 99 -16.39 -10.51 -13.99
C ILE A 99 -16.68 -9.40 -12.99
N LEU A 100 -15.90 -8.32 -13.03
CA LEU A 100 -16.20 -7.10 -12.30
C LEU A 100 -17.31 -6.35 -13.05
N ASP A 101 -18.46 -6.19 -12.40
CA ASP A 101 -19.63 -5.47 -12.91
C ASP A 101 -19.48 -3.95 -12.77
N ASP A 102 -18.88 -3.48 -11.67
CA ASP A 102 -18.63 -2.05 -11.41
C ASP A 102 -17.12 -1.72 -11.34
N VAL A 103 -16.52 -1.50 -12.51
CA VAL A 103 -15.09 -1.21 -12.67
C VAL A 103 -14.70 0.11 -11.99
N GLU A 104 -15.55 1.12 -12.06
CA GLU A 104 -15.32 2.44 -11.47
C GLU A 104 -15.23 2.35 -9.94
N VAL A 105 -16.09 1.56 -9.31
CA VAL A 105 -16.07 1.35 -7.86
C VAL A 105 -14.82 0.58 -7.44
N ALA A 106 -14.43 -0.44 -8.22
CA ALA A 106 -13.19 -1.16 -7.98
C ALA A 106 -11.96 -0.24 -8.09
N GLN A 107 -11.93 0.65 -9.08
CA GLN A 107 -10.86 1.65 -9.21
C GLN A 107 -10.85 2.64 -8.04
N GLN A 108 -12.00 3.11 -7.58
CA GLN A 108 -12.07 3.95 -6.38
C GLN A 108 -11.53 3.21 -5.15
N LEU A 109 -11.91 1.94 -4.97
CA LEU A 109 -11.38 1.11 -3.88
C LEU A 109 -9.86 0.97 -3.97
N PHE A 110 -9.33 0.65 -5.14
CA PHE A 110 -7.89 0.47 -5.35
C PHE A 110 -7.07 1.76 -5.19
N GLU A 111 -7.69 2.92 -5.40
CA GLU A 111 -7.04 4.22 -5.15
C GLU A 111 -6.82 4.49 -3.66
N HIS A 112 -7.58 3.83 -2.79
CA HIS A 112 -7.58 4.05 -1.35
C HIS A 112 -6.81 3.00 -0.55
N TYR A 113 -6.11 2.11 -1.25
CA TYR A 113 -5.15 1.20 -0.65
C TYR A 113 -3.78 1.40 -1.29
N CYS A 114 -2.73 1.16 -0.52
CA CYS A 114 -1.36 1.25 -0.99
C CYS A 114 -0.50 0.08 -0.54
N ILE A 115 0.56 -0.14 -1.32
CA ILE A 115 1.72 -0.94 -0.95
C ILE A 115 2.88 0.02 -0.75
N LEU A 116 3.68 -0.22 0.30
CA LEU A 116 4.88 0.58 0.59
C LEU A 116 6.09 -0.33 0.77
N LEU A 117 7.18 0.04 0.11
CA LEU A 117 8.48 -0.56 0.29
C LEU A 117 9.43 0.43 0.95
N ALA A 118 10.07 0.01 2.04
CA ALA A 118 11.11 0.77 2.72
C ALA A 118 12.42 -0.02 2.78
N VAL A 119 13.55 0.65 2.55
CA VAL A 119 14.88 0.04 2.59
C VAL A 119 15.89 0.90 3.36
N THR A 120 16.87 0.23 3.97
CA THR A 120 18.00 0.89 4.65
C THR A 120 19.30 0.78 3.86
N ASP A 121 19.27 0.07 2.75
CA ASP A 121 20.38 -0.11 1.83
C ASP A 121 19.87 0.16 0.40
N ASP A 122 20.48 1.16 -0.24
CA ASP A 122 20.13 1.62 -1.58
C ASP A 122 20.36 0.55 -2.64
N SER A 123 21.29 -0.38 -2.40
CA SER A 123 21.62 -1.45 -3.35
C SER A 123 20.49 -2.47 -3.52
N LEU A 124 19.53 -2.54 -2.59
CA LEU A 124 18.47 -3.55 -2.61
C LEU A 124 17.33 -3.24 -3.56
N CYS A 125 17.22 -2.00 -4.06
CA CYS A 125 16.10 -1.57 -4.91
C CYS A 125 16.56 -0.58 -5.99
N SER A 126 17.37 -1.05 -6.95
CA SER A 126 17.79 -0.26 -8.12
C SER A 126 16.64 0.12 -9.05
N TRP A 127 15.55 -0.64 -9.04
CA TRP A 127 14.37 -0.45 -9.89
C TRP A 127 13.42 0.63 -9.38
N LEU A 128 13.60 1.14 -8.15
CA LEU A 128 12.84 2.30 -7.69
C LEU A 128 13.12 3.50 -8.59
N PRO A 129 12.07 4.20 -9.10
CA PRO A 129 10.69 4.15 -8.62
C PRO A 129 9.71 3.28 -9.43
N SER A 130 10.18 2.59 -10.48
CA SER A 130 9.31 1.87 -11.42
C SER A 130 8.88 0.50 -10.89
N LEU A 131 7.59 0.20 -11.00
CA LEU A 131 7.04 -1.13 -10.73
C LEU A 131 7.02 -2.02 -11.97
N GLU A 132 7.22 -1.47 -13.17
CA GLU A 132 7.04 -2.23 -14.42
C GLU A 132 8.06 -3.36 -14.56
N GLU A 133 9.34 -3.09 -14.29
CA GLU A 133 10.40 -4.10 -14.36
C GLU A 133 10.13 -5.29 -13.41
N PRO A 134 9.94 -5.11 -12.09
CA PRO A 134 9.71 -6.24 -11.20
C PRO A 134 8.38 -6.96 -11.45
N LEU A 135 7.32 -6.25 -11.85
CA LEU A 135 6.01 -6.88 -12.11
C LEU A 135 5.93 -7.55 -13.49
N SER A 136 6.79 -7.19 -14.44
CA SER A 136 6.85 -7.84 -15.75
C SER A 136 7.18 -9.34 -15.66
N LEU A 137 7.86 -9.75 -14.60
CA LEU A 137 8.26 -11.13 -14.34
C LEU A 137 7.09 -12.01 -13.83
N ILE A 138 5.94 -11.41 -13.49
CA ILE A 138 4.79 -12.10 -12.93
C ILE A 138 3.78 -12.38 -14.06
N THR A 139 3.72 -13.64 -14.52
CA THR A 139 2.79 -14.12 -15.56
C THR A 139 1.69 -15.02 -14.97
#